data_AF-A0A1F4DNG8-F1
#
_entry.id   AF-A0A1F4DNG8-F1
#
_cell.length_a   1.000
_cell.length_b   1.000
_cell.length_c   1.000
_cell.angle_alpha   90.00
_cell.angle_beta   90.00
_cell.angle_gamma   90.00
#
_symmetry.space_group_name_H-M   'P 1'
#
loop_
_entity.id
_entity.type
_entity.pdbx_description
1 polymer ?
#
loop_
_entity_poly.entity_id
_entity_poly.type
_entity_poly.pdbx_seq_one_letter_code
_entity_poly.pdbx_strand_id
1 'polypeptide(L)'
;GSAIYQGDLIETRAQSHALLVFLDEGRITLQPETRFVVERFRYEPARPEAGSMVVRLLRGGMRALTGLIAKQRPQNYEVQTLVATIGIRGTGFDASCTGPCVDETGLASPETKPKPPAPPSSDEKLDGLFVYTWEGELEVRNPAGAQVAVLGQTVRVVARDRSPVLWPEVPPFMRDAPGPRPDGIQINMEQLFGAGKEGQADPGLYVLVKDGRIVLVQDGRTLELERGESAFAGLSGELYRLRIEPQPIYNLRDVIDPPRSNPGAPICTF
;
A
#
# COMPACT_ATOMS: atom_id res chain seq x y z
N GLY A 1 8.28 2.90 11.77
CA GLY A 1 7.36 2.49 10.69
C GLY A 1 7.14 1.00 10.83
N SER A 2 5.99 0.50 10.44
CA SER A 2 5.58 -0.89 10.70
C SER A 2 5.35 -1.63 9.39
N ALA A 3 5.60 -2.94 9.37
CA ALA A 3 5.14 -3.78 8.28
C ALA A 3 3.62 -3.71 8.12
N ILE A 4 3.17 -3.74 6.86
CA ILE A 4 1.76 -3.85 6.49
C ILE A 4 1.58 -5.14 5.70
N TYR A 5 0.44 -5.80 5.89
CA TYR A 5 0.12 -7.07 5.28
C TYR A 5 -1.21 -6.99 4.52
N GLN A 6 -1.44 -8.01 3.69
CA GLN A 6 -2.73 -8.21 3.06
C GLN A 6 -3.82 -8.37 4.13
N GLY A 7 -4.92 -7.65 3.96
CA GLY A 7 -6.06 -7.60 4.89
C GLY A 7 -6.02 -6.43 5.86
N ASP A 8 -4.89 -5.72 5.99
CA ASP A 8 -4.77 -4.63 6.94
C ASP A 8 -5.65 -3.43 6.56
N LEU A 9 -6.31 -2.86 7.58
CA LEU A 9 -6.96 -1.55 7.54
C LEU A 9 -6.00 -0.50 8.09
N ILE A 10 -5.63 0.45 7.25
CA ILE A 10 -4.79 1.59 7.61
C ILE A 10 -5.68 2.82 7.76
N GLU A 11 -5.54 3.51 8.89
CA GLU A 11 -6.27 4.73 9.20
C GLU A 11 -5.32 5.88 9.52
N THR A 12 -5.55 7.03 8.88
CA THR A 12 -4.89 8.29 9.25
C THR A 12 -5.88 9.17 10.00
N ARG A 13 -5.40 9.83 11.05
CA ARG A 13 -6.17 10.83 11.80
C ARG A 13 -6.09 12.20 11.12
N ALA A 14 -6.89 13.15 11.64
CA ALA A 14 -6.74 14.55 11.29
C ALA A 14 -5.27 15.00 11.46
N GLN A 15 -4.81 15.85 10.53
CA GLN A 15 -3.44 16.38 10.51
C GLN A 15 -2.32 15.33 10.43
N SER A 16 -2.63 14.10 10.01
CA SER A 16 -1.64 13.04 9.80
C SER A 16 -1.70 12.50 8.39
N HIS A 17 -0.57 12.00 7.89
CA HIS A 17 -0.47 11.27 6.64
C HIS A 17 0.43 10.06 6.85
N ALA A 18 0.31 9.05 5.98
CA ALA A 18 1.13 7.85 6.03
C ALA A 18 1.69 7.55 4.64
N LEU A 19 2.99 7.26 4.56
CA LEU A 19 3.60 6.74 3.33
C LEU A 19 3.70 5.22 3.44
N LEU A 20 3.02 4.54 2.52
CA LEU A 20 3.14 3.11 2.31
C LEU A 20 4.12 2.87 1.16
N VAL A 21 5.04 1.94 1.36
CA VAL A 21 5.99 1.49 0.34
C VAL A 21 5.79 0.00 0.17
N PHE A 22 5.71 -0.47 -1.08
CA PHE A 22 5.46 -1.86 -1.42
C PHE A 22 6.70 -2.51 -2.02
N LEU A 23 6.78 -3.84 -1.95
CA LEU A 23 7.90 -4.62 -2.47
C LEU A 23 8.11 -4.46 -3.98
N ASP A 24 7.06 -4.11 -4.72
CA ASP A 24 7.12 -3.89 -6.17
C ASP A 24 7.57 -2.44 -6.52
N GLU A 25 8.12 -1.71 -5.56
CA GLU A 25 8.50 -0.29 -5.65
C GLU A 25 7.32 0.69 -5.73
N GLY A 26 6.07 0.20 -5.66
CA GLY A 26 4.89 1.03 -5.55
C GLY A 26 4.88 1.84 -4.26
N ARG A 27 4.31 3.05 -4.32
CA ARG A 27 4.25 3.96 -3.17
C ARG A 27 2.89 4.64 -3.10
N ILE A 28 2.33 4.73 -1.89
CA ILE A 28 1.05 5.37 -1.64
C ILE A 28 1.17 6.29 -0.43
N THR A 29 0.94 7.59 -0.61
CA THR A 29 0.75 8.53 0.50
C THR A 29 -0.74 8.63 0.81
N LEU A 30 -1.16 8.19 1.99
CA LEU A 30 -2.51 8.40 2.50
C LEU A 30 -2.62 9.81 3.10
N GLN A 31 -3.63 10.55 2.69
CA GLN A 31 -3.96 11.89 3.19
C GLN A 31 -4.61 11.81 4.59
N PRO A 32 -4.87 12.94 5.28
CA PRO A 32 -5.62 12.93 6.52
C PRO A 32 -7.01 12.32 6.39
N GLU A 33 -7.48 11.72 7.49
CA GLU A 33 -8.83 11.15 7.63
C GLU A 33 -9.14 9.99 6.67
N THR A 34 -8.10 9.32 6.18
CA THR A 34 -8.20 8.23 5.21
C THR A 34 -8.42 6.88 5.91
N ARG A 35 -9.26 6.04 5.31
CA ARG A 35 -9.37 4.60 5.62
C ARG A 35 -9.07 3.83 4.34
N PHE A 36 -8.07 2.97 4.42
CA PHE A 36 -7.48 2.29 3.27
C PHE A 36 -7.21 0.83 3.60
N VAL A 37 -7.48 -0.07 2.66
CA VAL A 37 -7.27 -1.51 2.85
C VAL A 37 -6.33 -2.06 1.79
N VAL A 38 -5.34 -2.84 2.21
CA VAL A 38 -4.52 -3.65 1.30
C VAL A 38 -5.23 -4.98 1.09
N GLU A 39 -6.14 -5.06 0.13
CA GLU A 39 -6.96 -6.27 -0.07
C GLU A 39 -6.15 -7.43 -0.63
N ARG A 40 -5.20 -7.13 -1.52
CA ARG A 40 -4.33 -8.12 -2.14
C ARG A 40 -3.01 -7.49 -2.53
N PHE A 41 -1.93 -8.16 -2.15
CA PHE A 41 -0.61 -7.81 -2.64
C PHE A 41 0.20 -9.08 -2.83
N ARG A 42 0.54 -9.38 -4.08
CA ARG A 42 1.41 -10.49 -4.44
C ARG A 42 2.44 -9.97 -5.43
N TYR A 43 3.71 -10.06 -5.06
CA TYR A 43 4.82 -9.68 -5.92
C TYR A 43 5.90 -10.75 -5.85
N GLU A 44 6.16 -11.37 -6.99
CA GLU A 44 7.18 -12.41 -7.13
C GLU A 44 8.06 -12.06 -8.34
N PRO A 45 9.28 -11.53 -8.14
CA PRO A 45 10.17 -11.18 -9.25
C PRO A 45 10.47 -12.34 -10.20
N ALA A 46 10.48 -13.58 -9.68
CA ALA A 46 10.71 -14.80 -10.46
C ALA A 46 9.46 -15.29 -11.22
N ARG A 47 8.26 -14.84 -10.81
CA ARG A 47 6.96 -15.17 -11.43
C ARG A 47 6.13 -13.90 -11.61
N PRO A 48 6.61 -12.93 -12.43
CA PRO A 48 5.97 -11.63 -12.57
C PRO A 48 4.53 -11.72 -13.11
N GLU A 49 4.17 -12.81 -13.80
CA GLU A 49 2.81 -13.09 -14.24
C GLU A 49 1.82 -13.34 -13.11
N ALA A 50 2.29 -13.75 -11.93
CA ALA A 50 1.47 -13.96 -10.75
C ALA A 50 1.26 -12.68 -9.93
N GLY A 51 1.90 -11.57 -10.34
CA GLY A 51 1.84 -10.28 -9.65
C GLY A 51 0.42 -9.70 -9.62
N SER A 52 -0.02 -9.23 -8.46
CA SER A 52 -1.32 -8.54 -8.31
C SER A 52 -1.32 -7.55 -7.15
N MET A 53 -1.98 -6.43 -7.34
CA MET A 53 -2.21 -5.42 -6.31
C MET A 53 -3.65 -4.94 -6.38
N VAL A 54 -4.41 -5.21 -5.33
CA VAL A 54 -5.77 -4.71 -5.15
C VAL A 54 -5.82 -3.97 -3.83
N VAL A 55 -6.20 -2.71 -3.88
CA VAL A 55 -6.34 -1.88 -2.69
C VAL A 55 -7.70 -1.18 -2.70
N ARG A 56 -8.22 -0.87 -1.52
CA ARG A 56 -9.50 -0.18 -1.38
C ARG A 56 -9.32 1.16 -0.69
N LEU A 57 -9.78 2.23 -1.33
CA LEU A 57 -9.94 3.53 -0.69
C LEU A 57 -11.39 3.62 -0.19
N LEU A 58 -11.56 3.51 1.13
CA LEU A 58 -12.88 3.50 1.76
C LEU A 58 -13.37 4.92 2.05
N ARG A 59 -12.45 5.83 2.39
CA ARG A 59 -12.70 7.27 2.55
C ARG A 59 -11.39 8.05 2.55
N GLY A 60 -11.49 9.37 2.39
CA GLY A 60 -10.35 10.28 2.46
C GLY A 60 -9.59 10.34 1.15
N GLY A 61 -8.28 10.63 1.21
CA GLY A 61 -7.45 10.81 0.01
C GLY A 61 -6.20 9.94 -0.02
N MET A 62 -5.68 9.73 -1.22
CA MET A 62 -4.38 9.10 -1.45
C MET A 62 -3.66 9.71 -2.66
N ARG A 63 -2.34 9.65 -2.65
CA ARG A 63 -1.46 9.90 -3.80
C ARG A 63 -0.68 8.63 -4.07
N ALA A 64 -0.75 8.09 -5.28
CA ALA A 64 -0.14 6.83 -5.63
C ALA A 64 0.84 7.00 -6.78
N LEU A 65 2.02 6.39 -6.64
CA LEU A 65 2.95 6.12 -7.71
C LEU A 65 3.02 4.60 -7.86
N THR A 66 2.61 4.09 -9.01
CA THR A 66 2.51 2.64 -9.20
C THR A 66 3.86 1.98 -9.46
N GLY A 67 3.97 0.74 -8.95
CA GLY A 67 5.18 -0.07 -9.01
C GLY A 67 5.27 -0.96 -10.24
N LEU A 68 6.15 -1.95 -10.15
CA LEU A 68 6.48 -2.90 -11.22
C LEU A 68 5.29 -3.77 -11.62
N ILE A 69 4.36 -4.09 -10.70
CA ILE A 69 3.15 -4.85 -11.03
C ILE A 69 2.32 -4.11 -12.08
N ALA A 70 2.04 -2.81 -11.87
CA ALA A 70 1.24 -2.02 -12.80
C ALA A 70 1.91 -1.85 -14.17
N LYS A 71 3.25 -1.84 -14.22
CA LYS A 71 4.02 -1.75 -15.46
C LYS A 71 3.99 -3.06 -16.27
N GLN A 72 4.10 -4.20 -15.59
CA GLN A 72 4.19 -5.52 -16.23
C GLN A 72 2.81 -6.16 -16.51
N ARG A 73 1.85 -5.91 -15.60
CA ARG A 73 0.50 -6.48 -15.57
C ARG A 73 -0.51 -5.41 -15.13
N PRO A 74 -0.73 -4.36 -15.93
CA PRO A 74 -1.65 -3.27 -15.58
C PRO A 74 -3.05 -3.74 -15.20
N GLN A 75 -3.54 -4.81 -15.85
CA GLN A 75 -4.84 -5.42 -15.55
C GLN A 75 -4.94 -6.05 -14.15
N ASN A 76 -3.82 -6.28 -13.47
CA ASN A 76 -3.77 -6.85 -12.12
C ASN A 76 -3.54 -5.78 -11.04
N TYR A 77 -3.55 -4.49 -11.41
CA TYR A 77 -3.47 -3.37 -10.48
C TYR A 77 -4.81 -2.64 -10.44
N GLU A 78 -5.49 -2.69 -9.29
CA GLU A 78 -6.78 -2.04 -9.09
C GLU A 78 -6.82 -1.23 -7.80
N VAL A 79 -7.37 -0.02 -7.90
CA VAL A 79 -7.85 0.74 -6.72
C VAL A 79 -9.36 0.74 -6.75
N GLN A 80 -9.98 0.19 -5.72
CA GLN A 80 -11.42 0.05 -5.63
C GLN A 80 -12.00 1.03 -4.61
N THR A 81 -13.19 1.51 -4.92
CA THR A 81 -14.01 2.36 -4.05
C THR A 81 -15.45 1.83 -4.07
N LEU A 82 -16.34 2.40 -3.26
CA LEU A 82 -17.75 2.03 -3.30
C LEU A 82 -18.41 2.31 -4.66
N VAL A 83 -17.94 3.34 -5.38
CA VAL A 83 -18.62 3.87 -6.57
C VAL A 83 -17.92 3.54 -7.89
N ALA A 84 -16.64 3.16 -7.86
CA ALA A 84 -15.87 2.84 -9.06
C ALA A 84 -14.62 2.01 -8.77
N THR A 85 -14.09 1.38 -9.82
CA THR A 85 -12.75 0.80 -9.86
C THR A 85 -11.85 1.64 -10.76
N ILE A 86 -10.63 1.90 -10.30
CA ILE A 86 -9.58 2.57 -11.05
C ILE A 86 -8.60 1.50 -11.53
N GLY A 87 -8.55 1.28 -12.85
CA GLY A 87 -7.56 0.45 -13.51
C GLY A 87 -6.36 1.27 -13.92
N ILE A 88 -5.15 0.79 -13.60
CA ILE A 88 -3.92 1.55 -13.77
C ILE A 88 -3.07 1.00 -14.91
N ARG A 89 -2.42 1.89 -15.68
CA ARG A 89 -1.42 1.53 -16.69
C ARG A 89 -0.13 2.34 -16.49
N GLY A 90 0.63 1.98 -15.45
CA GLY A 90 1.94 2.59 -15.14
C GLY A 90 1.83 4.09 -14.90
N THR A 91 1.15 4.47 -13.82
CA THR A 91 0.57 5.81 -13.64
C THR A 91 0.91 6.35 -12.26
N GLY A 92 1.00 7.67 -12.18
CA GLY A 92 0.98 8.45 -10.95
C GLY A 92 -0.32 9.24 -10.88
N PHE A 93 -1.07 9.08 -9.78
CA PHE A 93 -2.38 9.72 -9.63
C PHE A 93 -2.71 10.07 -8.18
N ASP A 94 -3.63 11.02 -8.02
CA ASP A 94 -4.26 11.36 -6.75
C ASP A 94 -5.72 10.90 -6.78
N ALA A 95 -6.23 10.38 -5.67
CA ALA A 95 -7.63 10.02 -5.52
C ALA A 95 -8.20 10.59 -4.22
N SER A 96 -9.45 11.02 -4.24
CA SER A 96 -10.21 11.49 -3.07
C SER A 96 -11.61 10.90 -3.09
N CYS A 97 -12.05 10.38 -1.95
CA CYS A 97 -13.31 9.68 -1.77
C CYS A 97 -14.05 10.27 -0.58
N THR A 98 -15.06 11.09 -0.87
CA THR A 98 -15.91 11.77 0.13
C THR A 98 -17.39 11.57 -0.21
N GLY A 99 -18.27 11.81 0.77
CA GLY A 99 -19.71 11.72 0.57
C GLY A 99 -20.18 10.34 0.05
N PRO A 100 -20.83 10.26 -1.12
CA PRO A 100 -21.41 9.02 -1.65
C PRO A 100 -20.38 7.94 -2.02
N CYS A 101 -19.10 8.29 -2.07
CA CYS A 101 -18.00 7.34 -2.28
C CYS A 101 -17.64 6.54 -1.02
N VAL A 102 -18.01 7.04 0.17
CA VAL A 102 -17.52 6.51 1.46
C VAL A 102 -18.14 5.15 1.80
N ASP A 103 -17.29 4.18 2.15
CA ASP A 103 -17.68 2.90 2.76
C ASP A 103 -17.21 2.84 4.22
N GLU A 104 -18.10 3.13 5.17
CA GLU A 104 -17.78 3.08 6.60
C GLU A 104 -17.61 1.66 7.15
N THR A 105 -18.11 0.65 6.45
CA THR A 105 -18.06 -0.74 6.93
C THR A 105 -16.83 -1.50 6.43
N GLY A 106 -16.27 -1.09 5.29
CA GLY A 106 -15.24 -1.85 4.57
C GLY A 106 -15.73 -3.19 4.01
N LEU A 107 -17.01 -3.53 4.24
CA LEU A 107 -17.65 -4.80 3.87
C LEU A 107 -18.46 -4.67 2.57
N ALA A 108 -18.55 -3.47 1.99
CA ALA A 108 -19.33 -3.29 0.77
C ALA A 108 -18.66 -4.00 -0.39
N SER A 109 -19.17 -5.19 -0.72
CA SER A 109 -18.98 -5.82 -2.03
C SER A 109 -19.65 -4.94 -3.10
N PRO A 110 -19.18 -4.95 -4.37
CA PRO A 110 -19.86 -4.28 -5.49
C PRO A 110 -21.36 -4.59 -5.62
N GLU A 111 -21.89 -5.59 -4.92
CA GLU A 111 -23.31 -5.98 -4.94
C GLU A 111 -24.19 -5.26 -3.90
N THR A 112 -23.62 -4.45 -3.01
CA THR A 112 -24.40 -3.79 -1.95
C THR A 112 -25.22 -2.63 -2.52
N LYS A 113 -26.55 -2.66 -2.35
CA LYS A 113 -27.45 -1.58 -2.79
C LYS A 113 -27.05 -0.24 -2.15
N PRO A 114 -26.82 0.84 -2.93
CA PRO A 114 -26.46 2.14 -2.38
C PRO A 114 -27.55 2.68 -1.44
N LYS A 115 -27.15 3.33 -0.35
CA LYS A 115 -28.04 4.22 0.40
C LYS A 115 -28.50 5.35 -0.53
N PRO A 116 -29.79 5.74 -0.55
CA PRO A 116 -30.25 6.84 -1.39
C PRO A 116 -29.41 8.11 -1.15
N PRO A 117 -29.00 8.82 -2.20
CA PRO A 117 -28.23 10.06 -2.05
C PRO A 117 -29.02 11.05 -1.20
N ALA A 118 -28.34 11.71 -0.27
CA ALA A 118 -28.91 12.86 0.42
C ALA A 118 -29.27 13.93 -0.63
N PRO A 119 -30.37 14.71 -0.44
CA PRO A 119 -30.74 15.74 -1.39
C PRO A 119 -29.60 16.75 -1.57
N PRO A 120 -29.39 17.26 -2.81
CA PRO A 120 -28.31 18.20 -3.09
C PRO A 120 -28.55 19.50 -2.31
N SER A 121 -27.59 19.89 -1.47
CA SER A 121 -27.52 21.24 -0.90
C SER A 121 -27.00 22.21 -1.96
N SER A 122 -27.49 23.45 -1.92
CA SER A 122 -27.11 24.53 -2.85
C SER A 122 -25.67 25.04 -2.70
N ASP A 123 -24.94 24.56 -1.70
CA ASP A 123 -23.48 24.51 -1.73
C ASP A 123 -23.12 23.15 -2.33
N GLU A 124 -22.66 23.09 -3.58
CA GLU A 124 -22.23 21.84 -4.20
C GLU A 124 -20.96 21.36 -3.48
N LYS A 125 -21.16 20.72 -2.34
CA LYS A 125 -20.12 20.01 -1.61
C LYS A 125 -19.47 19.08 -2.63
N LEU A 126 -18.18 19.25 -2.88
CA LEU A 126 -17.40 18.46 -3.83
C LEU A 126 -17.24 17.03 -3.31
N ASP A 127 -18.36 16.32 -3.27
CA ASP A 127 -18.54 14.97 -2.79
C ASP A 127 -18.53 14.01 -3.99
N GLY A 128 -18.02 12.80 -3.75
CA GLY A 128 -17.82 11.75 -4.75
C GLY A 128 -16.39 11.23 -4.76
N LEU A 129 -16.09 10.43 -5.78
CA LEU A 129 -14.73 10.05 -6.12
C LEU A 129 -14.16 11.06 -7.11
N PHE A 130 -13.03 11.66 -6.79
CA PHE A 130 -12.20 12.42 -7.73
C PHE A 130 -10.89 11.68 -7.95
N VAL A 131 -10.45 11.60 -9.22
CA VAL A 131 -9.19 10.97 -9.61
C VAL A 131 -8.44 11.91 -10.54
N TYR A 132 -7.26 12.36 -10.14
CA TYR A 132 -6.41 13.26 -10.92
C TYR A 132 -5.15 12.53 -11.39
N THR A 133 -4.89 12.52 -12.69
CA THR A 133 -3.74 11.85 -13.29
C THR A 133 -2.58 12.83 -13.49
N TRP A 134 -1.43 12.58 -12.86
CA TRP A 134 -0.23 13.42 -12.99
C TRP A 134 0.96 12.71 -13.64
N GLU A 135 0.87 11.42 -13.94
CA GLU A 135 1.81 10.68 -14.78
C GLU A 135 1.06 9.54 -15.49
N GLY A 136 1.26 9.35 -16.80
CA GLY A 136 0.68 8.23 -17.54
C GLY A 136 -0.82 8.37 -17.86
N GLU A 137 -1.52 7.23 -17.85
CA GLU A 137 -2.97 7.15 -18.11
C GLU A 137 -3.65 6.14 -17.18
N LEU A 138 -4.93 6.35 -16.86
CA LEU A 138 -5.74 5.42 -16.09
C LEU A 138 -7.17 5.37 -16.64
N GLU A 139 -7.89 4.33 -16.24
CA GLU A 139 -9.33 4.19 -16.52
C GLU A 139 -10.09 4.14 -15.20
N VAL A 140 -11.10 5.00 -15.07
CA VAL A 140 -12.10 4.90 -13.99
C VAL A 140 -13.35 4.27 -14.56
N ARG A 141 -13.80 3.15 -14.00
CA ARG A 141 -14.96 2.39 -14.48
C ARG A 141 -15.94 2.05 -13.38
N ASN A 142 -17.21 2.02 -13.73
CA ASN A 142 -18.29 1.50 -12.90
C ASN A 142 -19.36 0.84 -13.80
N PRO A 143 -20.44 0.26 -13.26
CA PRO A 143 -21.49 -0.38 -14.08
C PRO A 143 -22.16 0.53 -15.12
N ALA A 144 -22.14 1.85 -14.93
CA ALA A 144 -22.74 2.79 -15.85
C ALA A 144 -21.79 3.23 -16.98
N GLY A 145 -20.51 2.89 -16.92
CA GLY A 145 -19.55 3.18 -17.98
C GLY A 145 -18.11 3.34 -17.49
N ALA A 146 -17.25 3.81 -18.38
CA ALA A 146 -15.84 4.05 -18.11
C ALA A 146 -15.39 5.39 -18.67
N GLN A 147 -14.42 6.02 -18.01
CA GLN A 147 -13.74 7.24 -18.44
C GLN A 147 -12.24 7.04 -18.30
N VAL A 148 -11.52 7.17 -19.41
CA VAL A 148 -10.07 7.24 -19.41
C VAL A 148 -9.63 8.66 -19.08
N ALA A 149 -8.60 8.79 -18.25
CA ALA A 149 -7.92 10.05 -17.98
C ALA A 149 -6.42 9.92 -18.20
N VAL A 150 -5.89 10.85 -18.99
CA VAL A 150 -4.45 10.99 -19.24
C VAL A 150 -3.85 12.11 -18.38
N LEU A 151 -2.54 12.30 -18.47
CA LEU A 151 -1.81 13.39 -17.82
C LEU A 151 -2.58 14.72 -17.82
N GLY A 152 -2.78 15.28 -16.64
CA GLY A 152 -3.42 16.58 -16.42
C GLY A 152 -4.95 16.52 -16.31
N GLN A 153 -5.59 15.37 -16.55
CA GLN A 153 -7.04 15.24 -16.48
C GLN A 153 -7.52 14.78 -15.11
N THR A 154 -8.73 15.22 -14.75
CA THR A 154 -9.44 14.77 -13.55
C THR A 154 -10.73 14.06 -13.95
N VAL A 155 -11.07 12.96 -13.29
CA VAL A 155 -12.36 12.28 -13.40
C VAL A 155 -13.15 12.46 -12.11
N ARG A 156 -14.46 12.68 -12.23
CA ARG A 156 -15.41 12.67 -11.11
C ARG A 156 -16.41 11.53 -11.27
N VAL A 157 -16.69 10.84 -10.16
CA VAL A 157 -17.77 9.85 -10.05
C VAL A 157 -18.65 10.21 -8.86
N VAL A 158 -19.92 10.51 -9.12
CA VAL A 158 -20.87 10.96 -8.08
C VAL A 158 -21.68 9.81 -7.48
N ALA A 159 -21.82 8.68 -8.19
CA ALA A 159 -22.51 7.48 -7.74
C ALA A 159 -22.12 6.27 -8.59
N ARG A 160 -22.38 5.05 -8.09
CA ARG A 160 -22.04 3.79 -8.78
C ARG A 160 -22.81 3.56 -10.08
N ASP A 161 -24.02 4.08 -10.17
CA ASP A 161 -24.94 3.97 -11.30
C ASP A 161 -24.91 5.19 -12.23
N ARG A 162 -23.92 6.07 -12.05
CA ARG A 162 -23.69 7.25 -12.90
C ARG A 162 -22.33 7.14 -13.55
N SER A 163 -22.27 7.28 -14.87
CA SER A 163 -21.01 7.13 -15.61
C SER A 163 -19.94 8.11 -15.08
N PRO A 164 -18.68 7.68 -14.96
CA PRO A 164 -17.56 8.57 -14.68
C PRO A 164 -17.46 9.67 -15.75
N VAL A 165 -17.14 10.90 -15.36
CA VAL A 165 -17.03 12.05 -16.27
C VAL A 165 -15.75 12.83 -16.06
N LEU A 166 -15.20 13.42 -17.12
CA LEU A 166 -14.10 14.38 -16.99
C LEU A 166 -14.55 15.61 -16.20
N TRP A 167 -13.68 16.07 -15.32
CA TRP A 167 -13.85 17.27 -14.52
C TRP A 167 -12.80 18.31 -14.96
N PRO A 168 -13.19 19.58 -15.15
CA PRO A 168 -12.38 20.55 -15.90
C PRO A 168 -11.11 21.01 -15.20
N GLU A 169 -11.04 20.91 -13.87
CA GLU A 169 -9.90 21.41 -13.08
C GLU A 169 -9.53 20.45 -11.96
N VAL A 170 -8.33 20.57 -11.40
CA VAL A 170 -7.97 19.82 -10.19
C VAL A 170 -8.62 20.52 -8.99
N PRO A 171 -9.49 19.86 -8.22
CA PRO A 171 -10.12 20.47 -7.04
C PRO A 171 -9.07 20.96 -6.02
N PRO A 172 -9.30 22.11 -5.35
CA PRO A 172 -8.36 22.66 -4.37
C PRO A 172 -7.96 21.66 -3.28
N PHE A 173 -8.91 20.89 -2.74
CA PHE A 173 -8.62 19.89 -1.70
C PHE A 173 -7.66 18.78 -2.15
N MET A 174 -7.52 18.50 -3.45
CA MET A 174 -6.54 17.55 -3.98
C MET A 174 -5.18 18.22 -4.20
N ARG A 175 -5.19 19.40 -4.80
CA ARG A 175 -3.98 20.20 -5.07
C ARG A 175 -3.26 20.55 -3.77
N ASP A 176 -4.02 20.99 -2.77
CA ASP A 176 -3.53 21.49 -1.48
C ASP A 176 -3.43 20.37 -0.43
N ALA A 177 -3.60 19.10 -0.83
CA ALA A 177 -3.54 17.97 0.08
C ALA A 177 -2.15 17.89 0.76
N PRO A 178 -2.08 17.80 2.10
CA PRO A 178 -0.84 18.03 2.85
C PRO A 178 0.17 16.88 2.75
N GLY A 179 -0.29 15.65 2.51
CA GLY A 179 0.59 14.49 2.33
C GLY A 179 1.38 14.62 1.02
N PRO A 180 2.72 14.47 1.03
CA PRO A 180 3.57 14.69 -0.15
C PRO A 180 3.27 13.70 -1.29
N ARG A 181 3.58 14.10 -2.53
CA ARG A 181 3.57 13.15 -3.66
C ARG A 181 4.69 12.10 -3.48
N PRO A 182 4.44 10.81 -3.75
CA PRO A 182 5.43 9.76 -3.49
C PRO A 182 6.67 9.78 -4.40
N ASP A 183 6.59 10.43 -5.57
CA ASP A 183 7.70 10.62 -6.51
C ASP A 183 8.79 11.55 -5.95
N GLY A 184 8.40 12.51 -5.09
CA GLY A 184 9.33 13.43 -4.43
C GLY A 184 10.06 12.87 -3.20
N ILE A 185 9.76 11.63 -2.79
CA ILE A 185 10.32 11.03 -1.58
C ILE A 185 11.41 10.02 -1.96
N GLN A 186 12.61 10.20 -1.40
CA GLN A 186 13.71 9.25 -1.56
C GLN A 186 13.53 8.06 -0.60
N ILE A 187 13.51 6.85 -1.17
CA ILE A 187 13.31 5.61 -0.43
C ILE A 187 14.44 4.64 -0.73
N ASN A 188 15.04 4.08 0.32
CA ASN A 188 16.03 3.02 0.19
C ASN A 188 15.33 1.65 0.27
N MET A 189 15.07 1.06 -0.91
CA MET A 189 14.39 -0.25 -1.01
C MET A 189 15.19 -1.40 -0.40
N GLU A 190 16.52 -1.34 -0.44
CA GLU A 190 17.38 -2.38 0.16
C GLU A 190 17.29 -2.37 1.68
N GLN A 191 17.24 -1.18 2.30
CA GLN A 191 17.05 -1.07 3.74
C GLN A 191 15.64 -1.50 4.17
N LEU A 192 14.62 -1.23 3.36
CA LEU A 192 13.23 -1.60 3.68
C LEU A 192 12.93 -3.09 3.43
N PHE A 193 13.47 -3.66 2.34
CA PHE A 193 13.04 -4.94 1.78
C PHE A 193 14.18 -5.85 1.30
N GLY A 194 15.43 -5.47 1.55
CA GLY A 194 16.59 -6.30 1.26
C GLY A 194 16.36 -7.69 1.87
N ALA A 195 16.36 -8.71 1.01
CA ALA A 195 16.41 -10.08 1.49
C ALA A 195 17.87 -10.47 1.61
N GLY A 196 18.20 -11.16 2.69
CA GLY A 196 19.33 -12.08 2.68
C GLY A 196 19.09 -13.10 1.60
N LYS A 197 20.16 -13.59 0.98
CA LYS A 197 20.04 -14.61 -0.07
C LYS A 197 19.24 -15.80 0.48
N GLU A 198 18.06 -16.01 -0.09
CA GLU A 198 17.14 -17.06 0.31
C GLU A 198 17.86 -18.42 0.23
N GLY A 199 17.90 -19.16 1.35
CA GLY A 199 18.51 -20.50 1.42
C GLY A 199 19.95 -20.58 1.92
N GLN A 200 20.60 -19.47 2.26
CA GLN A 200 21.92 -19.50 2.89
C GLN A 200 21.90 -18.64 4.17
N ALA A 201 22.10 -19.28 5.32
CA ALA A 201 22.29 -18.56 6.57
C ALA A 201 23.66 -17.87 6.51
N ASP A 202 23.67 -16.60 6.10
CA ASP A 202 24.85 -15.76 6.13
C ASP A 202 25.28 -15.56 7.61
N PRO A 203 26.59 -15.54 7.92
CA PRO A 203 27.05 -15.26 9.27
C PRO A 203 26.63 -13.86 9.72
N GLY A 204 25.95 -13.78 10.86
CA GLY A 204 25.47 -12.51 11.41
C GLY A 204 24.45 -12.69 12.53
N LEU A 205 23.87 -11.58 12.98
CA LEU A 205 22.81 -11.53 13.97
C LEU A 205 21.45 -11.63 13.27
N TYR A 206 20.66 -12.63 13.65
CA TYR A 206 19.26 -12.78 13.26
C TYR A 206 18.36 -12.37 14.43
N VAL A 207 17.41 -11.47 14.18
CA VAL A 207 16.45 -11.01 15.18
C VAL A 207 15.05 -11.34 14.72
N LEU A 208 14.23 -11.89 15.63
CA LEU A 208 12.77 -11.96 15.51
C LEU A 208 12.17 -11.28 16.74
N VAL A 209 11.36 -10.26 16.53
CA VAL A 209 10.72 -9.53 17.63
C VAL A 209 9.44 -10.26 18.03
N LYS A 210 9.48 -11.00 19.15
CA LYS A 210 8.27 -11.65 19.68
C LYS A 210 7.27 -10.66 20.26
N ASP A 211 7.77 -9.64 20.96
CA ASP A 211 6.98 -8.55 21.53
C ASP A 211 7.87 -7.31 21.75
N GLY A 212 7.26 -6.14 21.85
CA GLY A 212 7.97 -4.87 22.02
C GLY A 212 8.63 -4.32 20.75
N ARG A 213 9.69 -3.52 20.93
CA ARG A 213 10.44 -2.85 19.86
C ARG A 213 11.94 -3.09 20.04
N ILE A 214 12.64 -3.38 18.96
CA ILE A 214 14.10 -3.52 18.92
C ILE A 214 14.66 -2.51 17.92
N VAL A 215 15.81 -1.93 18.23
CA VAL A 215 16.55 -1.05 17.31
C VAL A 215 17.93 -1.66 17.08
N LEU A 216 18.25 -1.96 15.82
CA LEU A 216 19.56 -2.42 15.38
C LEU A 216 20.34 -1.24 14.82
N VAL A 217 21.60 -1.11 15.24
CA VAL A 217 22.52 -0.07 14.78
C VAL A 217 23.80 -0.75 14.31
N GLN A 218 24.17 -0.52 13.05
CA GLN A 218 25.39 -1.06 12.45
C GLN A 218 25.90 -0.13 11.36
N ASP A 219 27.20 0.19 11.39
CA ASP A 219 27.86 1.05 10.39
C ASP A 219 27.13 2.37 10.11
N GLY A 220 26.62 3.00 11.17
CA GLY A 220 25.86 4.26 11.08
C GLY A 220 24.44 4.10 10.51
N ARG A 221 24.03 2.90 10.11
CA ARG A 221 22.66 2.57 9.72
C ARG A 221 21.86 2.16 10.93
N THR A 222 20.59 2.56 10.95
CA THR A 222 19.63 2.19 11.99
C THR A 222 18.46 1.45 11.34
N LEU A 223 18.06 0.33 11.93
CA LEU A 223 16.89 -0.45 11.54
C LEU A 223 16.04 -0.72 12.78
N GLU A 224 14.83 -0.19 12.77
CA GLU A 224 13.85 -0.39 13.84
C GLU A 224 12.92 -1.54 13.48
N LEU A 225 12.61 -2.37 14.49
CA LEU A 225 11.79 -3.56 14.37
C LEU A 225 10.68 -3.55 15.40
N GLU A 226 9.47 -3.89 14.98
CA GLU A 226 8.29 -4.06 15.81
C GLU A 226 7.89 -5.54 15.94
N ARG A 227 6.93 -5.83 16.81
CA ARG A 227 6.40 -7.19 17.03
C ARG A 227 6.06 -7.88 15.71
N GLY A 228 6.56 -9.11 15.55
CA GLY A 228 6.36 -9.94 14.36
C GLY A 228 7.41 -9.72 13.27
N GLU A 229 8.20 -8.64 13.34
CA GLU A 229 9.23 -8.36 12.35
C GLU A 229 10.51 -9.13 12.65
N SER A 230 11.29 -9.38 11.59
CA SER A 230 12.60 -10.00 11.68
C SER A 230 13.65 -9.21 10.91
N ALA A 231 14.91 -9.34 11.27
CA ALA A 231 16.01 -8.68 10.60
C ALA A 231 17.31 -9.49 10.65
N PHE A 232 18.22 -9.11 9.78
CA PHE A 232 19.59 -9.60 9.75
C PHE A 232 20.56 -8.43 9.83
N ALA A 233 21.60 -8.58 10.66
CA ALA A 233 22.78 -7.73 10.68
C ALA A 233 24.02 -8.59 10.39
N GLY A 234 24.65 -8.36 9.23
CA GLY A 234 25.76 -9.15 8.72
C GLY A 234 27.12 -8.63 9.16
N LEU A 235 28.15 -9.49 9.05
CA LEU A 235 29.52 -9.13 9.46
C LEU A 235 30.20 -8.10 8.54
N SER A 236 29.69 -7.89 7.31
CA SER A 236 30.23 -6.94 6.34
C SER A 236 29.42 -5.65 6.30
N GLY A 237 28.68 -5.39 7.38
CA GLY A 237 27.91 -4.18 7.56
C GLY A 237 26.45 -4.29 7.17
N GLU A 238 26.02 -5.33 6.45
CA GLU A 238 24.64 -5.52 5.98
C GLU A 238 23.61 -5.34 7.09
N LEU A 239 22.54 -4.59 6.84
CA LEU A 239 21.46 -4.40 7.80
C LEU A 239 20.13 -4.26 7.04
N TYR A 240 19.28 -5.29 7.13
CA TYR A 240 18.00 -5.32 6.41
C TYR A 240 16.93 -6.14 7.15
N ARG A 241 15.67 -5.85 6.86
CA ARG A 241 14.50 -6.58 7.40
C ARG A 241 14.35 -7.92 6.67
N LEU A 242 14.27 -9.03 7.43
CA LEU A 242 14.06 -10.36 6.86
C LEU A 242 12.61 -10.57 6.48
N ARG A 243 12.41 -11.19 5.32
CA ARG A 243 11.10 -11.66 4.87
C ARG A 243 10.84 -13.02 5.49
N ILE A 244 10.14 -13.07 6.62
CA ILE A 244 9.45 -14.29 7.03
C ILE A 244 8.05 -14.14 6.49
N GLU A 245 7.70 -14.89 5.43
CA GLU A 245 6.30 -15.01 5.05
C GLU A 245 5.51 -15.45 6.28
N PRO A 246 4.41 -14.78 6.65
CA PRO A 246 3.52 -15.32 7.66
C PRO A 246 2.99 -16.64 7.12
N GLN A 247 3.57 -17.75 7.57
CA GLN A 247 3.03 -19.07 7.32
C GLN A 247 1.58 -19.05 7.79
N PRO A 248 0.62 -19.56 6.99
CA PRO A 248 -0.76 -19.65 7.45
C PRO A 248 -0.77 -20.36 8.80
N ILE A 249 -1.48 -19.80 9.78
CA ILE A 249 -1.58 -20.32 11.15
C ILE A 249 -2.32 -21.67 11.10
N TYR A 250 -1.59 -22.71 10.72
CA TYR A 250 -1.91 -24.10 10.94
C TYR A 250 -0.63 -24.73 11.50
N ASN A 251 -0.65 -24.91 12.82
CA ASN A 251 0.30 -25.63 13.68
C ASN A 251 1.11 -24.74 14.63
N LEU A 252 0.54 -24.53 15.82
CA LEU A 252 1.16 -24.02 17.04
C LEU A 252 2.27 -24.94 17.62
N ARG A 253 3.07 -25.60 16.76
CA ARG A 253 4.13 -26.52 17.20
C ARG A 253 5.44 -26.46 16.42
N ASP A 254 5.62 -25.51 15.50
CA ASP A 254 6.94 -25.35 14.88
C ASP A 254 7.84 -24.54 15.80
N VAL A 255 8.64 -25.29 16.56
CA VAL A 255 9.92 -24.85 17.09
C VAL A 255 10.71 -24.29 15.92
N ILE A 256 11.11 -23.02 16.00
CA ILE A 256 12.15 -22.51 15.12
C ILE A 256 13.41 -23.28 15.49
N ASP A 257 13.73 -24.33 14.74
CA ASP A 257 15.02 -24.99 14.88
C ASP A 257 16.09 -23.98 14.44
N PRO A 258 17.04 -23.60 15.31
CA PRO A 258 18.18 -22.83 14.87
C PRO A 258 18.93 -23.64 13.79
N PRO A 259 19.60 -22.96 12.84
CA PRO A 259 20.42 -23.64 11.85
C PRO A 259 21.37 -24.61 12.57
N ARG A 260 21.36 -25.87 12.14
CA ARG A 260 22.09 -26.97 12.80
C ARG A 260 23.50 -26.52 13.16
N SER A 261 23.76 -26.43 14.45
CA SER A 261 25.04 -26.03 15.01
C SER A 261 26.14 -26.95 14.49
N ASN A 262 27.16 -26.36 13.87
CA ASN A 262 28.44 -27.03 13.62
C ASN A 262 29.06 -27.36 14.99
N PRO A 263 29.39 -28.62 15.32
CA PRO A 263 29.71 -29.06 16.69
C PRO A 263 31.08 -28.58 17.25
N GLY A 264 31.59 -27.43 16.82
CA GLY A 264 32.90 -26.91 17.20
C GLY A 264 32.97 -25.44 17.66
N ALA A 265 31.85 -24.72 17.78
CA ALA A 265 31.89 -23.32 18.21
C ALA A 265 31.64 -23.17 19.72
N PRO A 266 32.51 -22.48 20.48
CA PRO A 266 32.28 -22.22 21.90
C PRO A 266 31.09 -21.26 22.08
N ILE A 267 30.14 -21.67 22.94
CA ILE A 267 28.96 -20.89 23.30
C ILE A 267 29.38 -19.85 24.35
N CYS A 268 29.36 -18.57 24.01
CA CYS A 268 29.47 -17.49 24.98
C CYS A 268 28.09 -17.23 25.63
N THR A 269 28.04 -17.29 26.95
CA THR A 269 26.86 -16.97 27.77
C THR A 269 26.98 -15.53 28.28
N PHE A 270 25.98 -14.70 28.03
CA PHE A 270 25.69 -13.46 28.76
C PHE A 270 24.22 -13.46 29.15
#